data_AF-A0A6A0AJA9-F1
#
_entry.id   AF-A0A6A0AJA9-F1
#
_cell.length_a   1.000
_cell.length_b   1.000
_cell.length_c   1.000
_cell.angle_alpha   90.00
_cell.angle_beta   90.00
_cell.angle_gamma   90.00
#
_symmetry.space_group_name_H-M   'P 1'
#
loop_
_entity.id
_entity.type
_entity.pdbx_description
1 polymer ?
#
loop_
_entity_poly.entity_id
_entity_poly.type
_entity_poly.pdbx_seq_one_letter_code
_entity_poly.pdbx_strand_id
1 'polypeptide(L)'
;MPLLLPLSAAASGGTLTGSSLEVFKQFLVTVEGMGPWGMALFVVLVMLFEMVPLFPTQPLSLASGLLFGGTKGAVLMLLGVTLAATNAFLLARGLGRPLAQRIIDAELAHADKQEGAEGRQGKQGGRITQALAKVEAAIEAGGLGKQVTAVALLRLTP
;
A
#
# COMPACT_ATOMS: atom_id res chain seq x y z
N MET A 1 16.45 17.45 -25.76
CA MET A 1 15.21 16.68 -25.93
C MET A 1 15.42 15.72 -27.09
N PRO A 2 15.30 14.41 -26.87
CA PRO A 2 13.98 13.80 -26.84
C PRO A 2 13.71 12.95 -25.59
N LEU A 3 12.43 12.75 -25.41
CA LEU A 3 11.70 12.22 -24.27
C LEU A 3 11.15 10.87 -24.74
N LEU A 4 11.72 9.75 -24.29
CA LEU A 4 11.19 8.42 -24.57
C LEU A 4 11.34 7.55 -23.32
N LEU A 5 10.26 7.50 -22.55
CA LEU A 5 10.02 6.51 -21.51
C LEU A 5 9.94 5.11 -22.15
N PRO A 6 10.78 4.13 -21.76
CA PRO A 6 10.51 2.75 -22.13
C PRO A 6 9.44 2.18 -21.18
N LEU A 7 8.17 2.28 -21.59
CA LEU A 7 7.00 1.61 -20.99
C LEU A 7 6.99 0.08 -21.27
N SER A 8 8.11 -0.52 -21.65
CA SER A 8 8.16 -1.91 -22.10
C SER A 8 9.18 -2.73 -21.30
N ALA A 9 8.80 -3.09 -20.06
CA ALA A 9 9.52 -4.08 -19.27
C ALA A 9 8.58 -4.88 -18.36
N ALA A 10 7.36 -5.14 -18.83
CA ALA A 10 6.51 -6.16 -18.24
C ALA A 10 6.85 -7.50 -18.92
N ALA A 11 7.32 -8.46 -18.10
CA ALA A 11 7.50 -9.88 -18.40
C ALA A 11 8.79 -10.31 -19.15
N SER A 12 9.87 -10.50 -18.39
CA SER A 12 10.84 -11.57 -18.67
C SER A 12 11.58 -11.99 -17.39
N GLY A 13 10.98 -12.88 -16.62
CA GLY A 13 11.66 -13.53 -15.48
C GLY A 13 12.89 -14.30 -15.97
N GLY A 14 14.09 -13.81 -15.68
CA GLY A 14 15.36 -14.51 -15.97
C GLY A 14 16.57 -13.62 -16.26
N THR A 15 16.36 -12.39 -16.75
CA THR A 15 17.43 -11.41 -17.05
C THR A 15 17.26 -10.08 -16.31
N LEU A 16 16.29 -10.01 -15.40
CA LEU A 16 15.86 -8.78 -14.70
C LEU A 16 16.90 -8.24 -13.72
N THR A 17 17.73 -9.08 -13.11
CA THR A 17 18.66 -8.62 -12.07
C THR A 17 19.81 -7.78 -12.64
N GLY A 18 20.39 -8.16 -13.77
CA GLY A 18 21.47 -7.39 -14.39
C GLY A 18 21.01 -6.01 -14.89
N SER A 19 19.91 -5.97 -15.63
CA SER A 19 19.37 -4.72 -16.19
C SER A 19 18.79 -3.79 -15.11
N SER A 20 18.06 -4.33 -14.13
CA SER A 20 17.47 -3.51 -13.06
C SER A 20 18.53 -2.92 -12.14
N LEU A 21 19.61 -3.66 -11.85
CA LEU A 21 20.74 -3.12 -11.08
C LEU A 21 21.45 -2.01 -11.84
N GLU A 22 21.58 -2.11 -13.16
CA GLU A 22 22.20 -1.06 -13.97
C GLU A 22 21.34 0.22 -13.98
N VAL A 23 20.02 0.08 -14.16
CA VAL A 23 19.08 1.21 -14.05
C VAL A 23 19.14 1.84 -12.66
N PHE A 24 19.20 1.03 -11.61
CA PHE A 24 19.32 1.51 -10.23
C PHE A 24 20.63 2.26 -9.99
N LYS A 25 21.76 1.72 -10.45
CA LYS A 25 23.06 2.42 -10.37
C LYS A 25 23.04 3.73 -11.13
N GLN A 26 22.48 3.74 -12.34
CA GLN A 26 22.35 4.96 -13.15
C GLN A 26 21.49 6.01 -12.44
N PHE A 27 20.41 5.58 -11.78
CA PHE A 27 19.60 6.45 -10.93
C PHE A 27 20.42 7.05 -9.79
N LEU A 28 21.18 6.25 -9.05
CA LEU A 28 22.03 6.74 -7.96
C LEU A 28 23.05 7.78 -8.46
N VAL A 29 23.79 7.46 -9.52
CA VAL A 29 24.78 8.36 -10.13
C VAL A 29 24.14 9.66 -10.61
N THR A 30 22.92 9.59 -11.17
CA THR A 30 22.20 10.77 -11.64
C THR A 30 21.82 11.68 -10.48
N VAL A 31 21.31 11.12 -9.37
CA VAL A 31 20.93 11.91 -8.19
C VAL A 31 22.15 12.48 -7.47
N GLU A 32 23.22 11.70 -7.34
CA GLU A 32 24.49 12.13 -6.75
C GLU A 32 25.13 13.26 -7.56
N GLY A 33 25.08 13.18 -8.90
CA GLY A 33 25.59 14.21 -9.81
C GLY A 33 24.86 15.55 -9.75
N MET A 34 23.67 15.64 -9.13
CA MET A 34 22.92 16.88 -8.97
C MET A 34 23.36 17.73 -7.77
N GLY A 35 24.30 17.25 -6.96
CA GLY A 35 24.89 18.00 -5.86
C GLY A 35 23.84 18.45 -4.81
N PRO A 36 23.83 19.71 -4.35
CA PRO A 36 22.93 20.18 -3.29
C PRO A 36 21.43 20.05 -3.62
N TRP A 37 21.07 20.04 -4.91
CA TRP A 37 19.68 19.90 -5.37
C TRP A 37 19.19 18.45 -5.32
N GLY A 38 20.08 17.46 -5.16
CA GLY A 38 19.76 16.05 -5.15
C GLY A 38 18.75 15.66 -4.05
N MET A 39 18.82 16.30 -2.87
CA MET A 39 17.89 16.03 -1.77
C MET A 39 16.45 16.44 -2.11
N ALA A 40 16.27 17.65 -2.66
CA ALA A 40 14.96 18.16 -3.04
C ALA A 40 14.35 17.33 -4.18
N LEU A 41 15.16 17.02 -5.20
CA LEU A 41 14.74 16.17 -6.31
C LEU A 41 14.33 14.78 -5.83
N PHE A 42 15.12 14.18 -4.94
CA PHE A 42 14.83 12.85 -4.40
C PHE A 42 13.48 12.82 -3.69
N VAL A 43 13.17 13.82 -2.85
CA VAL A 43 11.88 13.93 -2.16
C VAL A 43 10.72 14.03 -3.17
N VAL A 44 10.88 14.84 -4.22
CA VAL A 44 9.86 14.97 -5.29
C VAL A 44 9.67 13.66 -6.03
N LEU A 45 10.74 12.93 -6.34
CA LEU A 45 10.66 11.63 -7.01
C LEU A 45 9.96 10.60 -6.13
N VAL A 46 10.35 10.49 -4.85
CA VAL A 46 9.64 9.64 -3.89
C VAL A 46 8.16 10.00 -3.86
N MET A 47 7.82 11.29 -3.75
CA MET A 47 6.43 11.75 -3.74
C MET A 47 5.65 11.26 -4.97
N LEU A 48 6.21 11.43 -6.17
CA LEU A 48 5.54 11.07 -7.42
C LEU A 48 5.40 9.55 -7.62
N PHE A 49 6.44 8.78 -7.30
CA PHE A 49 6.43 7.33 -7.49
C PHE A 49 5.56 6.61 -6.46
N GLU A 50 5.48 7.10 -5.22
CA GLU A 50 4.55 6.54 -4.21
C GLU A 50 3.08 6.73 -4.60
N MET A 51 2.76 7.84 -5.28
CA MET A 51 1.39 8.08 -5.76
C MET A 51 0.93 7.10 -6.85
N VAL A 52 1.84 6.30 -7.43
CA VAL A 52 1.51 5.31 -8.46
C VAL A 52 1.16 3.98 -7.81
N PRO A 53 -0.08 3.47 -7.94
CA PRO A 53 -0.47 2.19 -7.38
C PRO A 53 0.39 1.05 -7.92
N LEU A 54 0.75 0.10 -7.06
CA LEU A 54 1.55 -1.09 -7.39
C LEU A 54 2.99 -0.79 -7.87
N PHE A 55 3.47 0.44 -7.74
CA PHE A 55 4.86 0.75 -8.04
C PHE A 55 5.79 0.26 -6.92
N PRO A 56 6.89 -0.47 -7.21
CA PRO A 56 7.81 -0.95 -6.19
C PRO A 56 8.67 0.19 -5.62
N THR A 57 8.39 0.62 -4.40
CA THR A 57 9.09 1.73 -3.73
C THR A 57 10.29 1.28 -2.88
N GLN A 58 10.49 -0.04 -2.69
CA GLN A 58 11.61 -0.56 -1.91
C GLN A 58 12.99 -0.10 -2.43
N PRO A 59 13.26 -0.06 -3.76
CA PRO A 59 14.52 0.45 -4.28
C PRO A 59 14.76 1.92 -3.92
N LEU A 60 13.72 2.76 -3.93
CA LEU A 60 13.84 4.18 -3.53
C LEU A 60 14.19 4.29 -2.04
N SER A 61 13.56 3.49 -1.18
CA SER A 61 13.91 3.46 0.24
C SER A 61 15.38 3.11 0.45
N LEU A 62 15.90 2.12 -0.28
CA LEU A 62 17.33 1.76 -0.23
C LEU A 62 18.22 2.88 -0.77
N ALA A 63 17.84 3.50 -1.90
CA ALA A 63 18.58 4.62 -2.46
C ALA A 63 18.70 5.79 -1.50
N SER A 64 17.67 6.08 -0.69
CA SER A 64 17.71 7.16 0.30
C SER A 64 18.87 6.98 1.29
N GLY A 65 19.07 5.75 1.77
CA GLY A 65 20.13 5.41 2.71
C GLY A 65 21.50 5.40 2.04
N LEU A 66 21.59 4.92 0.80
CA LEU A 66 22.85 4.89 0.04
C LEU A 66 23.33 6.30 -0.36
N LEU A 67 22.43 7.20 -0.74
CA LEU A 67 22.76 8.55 -1.21
C LEU A 67 23.02 9.53 -0.07
N PHE A 68 22.21 9.48 0.99
CA PHE A 68 22.21 10.52 2.03
C PHE A 68 22.64 10.01 3.42
N GLY A 69 22.90 8.71 3.55
CA GLY A 69 23.18 8.03 4.82
C GLY A 69 21.91 7.62 5.56
N GLY A 70 22.05 6.79 6.59
CA GLY A 70 20.91 6.14 7.26
C GLY A 70 19.91 7.12 7.90
N THR A 71 20.38 8.13 8.64
CA THR A 71 19.49 9.06 9.36
C THR A 71 18.87 10.11 8.44
N LYS A 72 19.68 10.83 7.67
CA LYS A 72 19.20 11.84 6.72
C LYS A 72 18.36 11.23 5.61
N GLY A 73 18.78 10.07 5.08
CA GLY A 73 18.02 9.31 4.10
C GLY A 73 16.65 8.91 4.61
N ALA A 74 16.55 8.39 5.85
CA ALA A 74 15.27 8.07 6.47
C ALA A 74 14.34 9.28 6.61
N VAL A 75 14.87 10.44 7.02
CA VAL A 75 14.08 11.68 7.12
C VAL A 75 13.59 12.13 5.75
N LEU A 76 14.45 12.14 4.72
CA LEU A 76 14.07 12.52 3.37
C LEU A 76 13.02 11.56 2.77
N MET A 77 13.19 10.26 3.00
CA MET A 77 12.22 9.24 2.57
C MET A 77 10.87 9.46 3.26
N LEU A 78 10.86 9.67 4.58
CA LEU A 78 9.63 9.93 5.33
C LEU A 78 8.91 11.19 4.84
N LEU A 79 9.65 12.27 4.55
CA LEU A 79 9.09 13.49 3.98
C LEU A 79 8.44 13.24 2.63
N GLY A 80 9.13 12.54 1.72
CA GLY A 80 8.59 12.22 0.39
C GLY A 80 7.30 11.38 0.47
N VAL A 81 7.30 10.33 1.29
CA VAL A 81 6.13 9.46 1.48
C VAL A 81 4.97 10.20 2.14
N THR A 82 5.25 11.06 3.12
CA THR A 82 4.23 11.88 3.80
C THR A 82 3.56 12.84 2.81
N LEU A 83 4.35 13.48 1.94
CA LEU A 83 3.83 14.35 0.89
C LEU A 83 2.98 13.56 -0.12
N ALA A 84 3.41 12.36 -0.51
CA ALA A 84 2.63 11.50 -1.40
C ALA A 84 1.27 11.15 -0.81
N ALA A 85 1.25 10.67 0.44
CA ALA A 85 0.04 10.30 1.15
C ALA A 85 -0.90 11.50 1.32
N THR A 86 -0.36 12.66 1.66
CA THR A 86 -1.14 13.91 1.78
C THR A 86 -1.78 14.28 0.44
N ASN A 87 -1.01 14.27 -0.64
CA ASN A 87 -1.53 14.58 -1.97
C ASN A 87 -2.56 13.56 -2.45
N ALA A 88 -2.29 12.25 -2.26
CA ALA A 88 -3.24 11.19 -2.61
C ALA A 88 -4.56 11.34 -1.84
N PHE A 89 -4.49 11.66 -0.54
CA PHE A 89 -5.66 11.93 0.29
C PHE A 89 -6.45 13.15 -0.20
N LEU A 90 -5.76 14.26 -0.50
CA LEU A 90 -6.41 15.47 -1.02
C LEU A 90 -7.08 15.23 -2.37
N LEU A 91 -6.43 14.48 -3.26
CA LEU A 91 -6.99 14.09 -4.55
C LEU A 91 -8.23 13.20 -4.38
N ALA A 92 -8.16 12.20 -3.49
CA ALA A 92 -9.29 11.32 -3.19
C ALA A 92 -10.48 12.09 -2.58
N ARG A 93 -10.22 13.00 -1.63
CA ARG A 93 -11.27 13.78 -0.95
C ARG A 93 -11.87 14.86 -1.85
N GLY A 94 -11.08 15.48 -2.71
CA GLY A 94 -11.52 16.50 -3.65
C GLY A 94 -12.17 15.88 -4.90
N LEU A 95 -11.34 15.31 -5.78
CA LEU A 95 -11.75 14.81 -7.09
C LEU A 95 -12.47 13.45 -7.03
N GLY A 96 -12.18 12.64 -6.01
CA GLY A 96 -12.80 11.32 -5.84
C GLY A 96 -14.23 11.37 -5.28
N ARG A 97 -14.65 12.49 -4.67
CA ARG A 97 -15.98 12.64 -4.07
C ARG A 97 -17.16 12.39 -5.02
N PRO A 98 -17.22 12.98 -6.23
CA PRO A 98 -18.30 12.68 -7.18
C PRO A 98 -18.28 11.23 -7.67
N LEU A 99 -17.11 10.62 -7.82
CA LEU A 99 -16.99 9.22 -8.23
C LEU A 99 -17.49 8.30 -7.11
N ALA A 100 -17.11 8.58 -5.87
CA ALA A 100 -17.57 7.86 -4.69
C ALA A 100 -19.10 7.95 -4.52
N GLN A 101 -19.68 9.14 -4.72
CA GLN A 101 -21.14 9.32 -4.70
C GLN A 101 -21.83 8.45 -5.75
N ARG A 102 -21.34 8.44 -6.99
CA ARG A 102 -21.91 7.59 -8.06
C ARG A 102 -21.86 6.10 -7.74
N ILE A 103 -20.77 5.64 -7.12
CA ILE A 103 -20.63 4.25 -6.70
C ILE A 103 -21.63 3.93 -5.58
N ILE A 104 -21.71 4.78 -4.55
CA ILE A 104 -22.65 4.61 -3.43
C ILE A 104 -24.09 4.57 -3.94
N ASP A 105 -24.47 5.51 -4.81
CA ASP A 105 -25.83 5.57 -5.36
C ASP A 105 -26.16 4.32 -6.19
N ALA A 106 -25.19 3.78 -6.93
CA ALA A 106 -25.36 2.53 -7.68
C ALA A 106 -25.55 1.33 -6.74
N GLU A 107 -24.73 1.20 -5.70
CA GLU A 107 -24.85 0.10 -4.72
C GLU A 107 -26.17 0.16 -3.96
N LEU A 108 -26.61 1.34 -3.54
CA LEU A 108 -27.91 1.53 -2.87
C LEU A 108 -29.08 1.18 -3.81
N ALA A 109 -29.01 1.55 -5.09
CA ALA A 109 -30.02 1.17 -6.07
C ALA A 109 -30.09 -0.34 -6.33
N HIS A 110 -28.98 -1.07 -6.15
CA HIS A 110 -28.96 -2.53 -6.19
C HIS A 110 -29.50 -3.16 -4.90
N ALA A 111 -29.24 -2.56 -3.75
CA ALA A 111 -29.78 -2.99 -2.46
C ALA A 111 -31.31 -2.83 -2.39
N ASP A 112 -31.87 -1.70 -2.84
CA ASP A 112 -33.33 -1.45 -2.88
C ASP A 112 -34.06 -2.49 -3.76
N LYS A 113 -33.43 -2.91 -4.87
CA LYS A 113 -33.98 -3.97 -5.73
C LYS A 113 -33.97 -5.34 -5.08
N GLN A 114 -33.04 -5.60 -4.15
CA GLN A 114 -32.98 -6.85 -3.38
C GLN A 114 -33.92 -6.81 -2.18
N GLU A 115 -34.06 -5.66 -1.50
CA GLU A 115 -35.02 -5.47 -0.40
C GLU A 115 -36.48 -5.58 -0.85
N GLY A 116 -36.80 -5.17 -2.08
CA GLY A 116 -38.10 -5.44 -2.71
C GLY A 116 -38.46 -6.93 -2.84
N ALA A 117 -37.47 -7.83 -2.77
CA ALA A 117 -37.66 -9.28 -2.72
C ALA A 117 -37.51 -9.88 -1.29
N GLU A 118 -37.02 -9.09 -0.32
CA GLU A 118 -36.61 -9.55 1.01
C GLU A 118 -37.23 -8.71 2.15
N GLY A 119 -38.52 -8.40 2.05
CA GLY A 119 -39.36 -7.78 3.11
C GLY A 119 -39.52 -8.61 4.40
N ARG A 120 -38.46 -9.30 4.86
CA ARG A 120 -38.40 -10.10 6.10
C ARG A 120 -37.08 -9.94 6.87
N GLN A 121 -36.28 -8.89 6.64
CA GLN A 121 -35.05 -8.63 7.42
C GLN A 121 -35.28 -7.96 8.80
N GLY A 122 -36.28 -8.45 9.55
CA GLY A 122 -36.27 -8.35 11.01
C GLY A 122 -35.33 -9.37 11.68
N LYS A 123 -34.60 -10.20 10.90
CA LYS A 123 -33.79 -11.34 11.37
C LYS A 123 -32.27 -11.20 11.20
N GLN A 124 -31.76 -10.18 10.48
CA GLN A 124 -30.32 -10.10 10.17
C GLN A 124 -29.49 -9.55 11.34
N GLY A 125 -30.04 -8.61 12.13
CA GLY A 125 -29.41 -8.11 13.36
C GLY A 125 -29.07 -9.23 14.35
N GLY A 126 -29.95 -10.22 14.52
CA GLY A 126 -29.71 -11.36 15.40
C GLY A 126 -28.61 -12.33 14.92
N ARG A 127 -28.39 -12.43 13.60
CA ARG A 127 -27.36 -13.33 13.02
C ARG A 127 -25.96 -12.77 13.24
N ILE A 128 -25.78 -11.44 13.12
CA ILE A 128 -24.51 -10.77 13.36
C ILE A 128 -24.17 -10.83 14.85
N THR A 129 -25.12 -10.56 15.74
CA THR A 129 -24.90 -10.69 17.19
C THR A 129 -24.55 -12.11 17.61
N GLN A 130 -25.19 -13.13 17.03
CA GLN A 130 -24.81 -14.53 17.29
C GLN A 130 -23.44 -14.90 16.73
N ALA A 131 -23.06 -14.34 15.57
CA ALA A 131 -21.74 -14.57 15.00
C ALA A 131 -20.65 -13.93 15.88
N LEU A 132 -20.87 -12.71 16.36
CA LEU A 132 -19.97 -12.02 17.29
C LEU A 132 -19.86 -12.79 18.62
N ALA A 133 -20.98 -13.25 19.19
CA ALA A 133 -20.97 -14.05 20.41
C ALA A 133 -20.24 -15.39 20.25
N LYS A 134 -20.31 -16.03 19.07
CA LYS A 134 -19.53 -17.26 18.78
C LYS A 134 -18.04 -16.98 18.64
N VAL A 135 -17.66 -15.85 18.03
CA VAL A 135 -16.27 -15.44 17.89
C VAL A 135 -15.70 -15.05 19.26
N GLU A 136 -16.45 -14.32 20.07
CA GLU A 136 -16.10 -13.96 21.45
C GLU A 136 -15.93 -15.22 22.31
N ALA A 137 -16.88 -16.16 22.26
CA ALA A 137 -16.77 -17.45 22.95
C ALA A 137 -15.58 -18.29 22.45
N ALA A 138 -15.25 -18.24 21.16
CA ALA A 138 -14.08 -18.91 20.61
C ALA A 138 -12.76 -18.24 21.02
N ILE A 139 -12.75 -16.91 21.19
CA ILE A 139 -11.61 -16.14 21.68
C ILE A 139 -11.40 -16.39 23.18
N GLU A 140 -12.48 -16.41 23.98
CA GLU A 140 -12.43 -16.76 25.41
C GLU A 140 -11.98 -18.21 25.62
N ALA A 141 -12.50 -19.16 24.84
CA ALA A 141 -12.08 -20.56 24.88
C ALA A 141 -10.62 -20.74 24.41
N GLY A 142 -10.16 -19.84 23.54
CA GLY A 142 -8.83 -19.77 22.94
C GLY A 142 -7.88 -18.82 23.64
N GLY A 143 -8.02 -18.61 24.95
CA GLY A 143 -7.17 -17.73 25.75
C GLY A 143 -5.68 -17.85 25.42
N LEU A 144 -4.99 -16.70 25.38
CA LEU A 144 -3.60 -16.49 24.92
C LEU A 144 -2.62 -17.61 25.31
N GLY A 145 -2.78 -18.21 26.50
CA GLY A 145 -1.97 -19.35 26.93
C GLY A 145 -2.04 -20.56 25.97
N LYS A 146 -3.24 -20.94 25.50
CA LYS A 146 -3.41 -22.06 24.54
C LYS A 146 -2.83 -21.74 23.18
N GLN A 147 -2.90 -20.49 22.74
CA GLN A 147 -2.28 -20.06 21.48
C GLN A 147 -0.75 -20.06 21.58
N VAL A 148 -0.18 -19.57 22.70
CA VAL A 148 1.27 -19.62 22.94
C VAL A 148 1.76 -21.06 23.05
N THR A 149 1.03 -21.94 23.76
CA THR A 149 1.35 -23.37 23.83
C THR A 149 1.23 -24.06 22.47
N ALA A 150 0.18 -23.77 21.69
CA ALA A 150 0.03 -24.34 20.34
C ALA A 150 1.16 -23.91 19.40
N VAL A 151 1.54 -22.63 19.44
CA VAL A 151 2.67 -22.10 18.65
C VAL A 151 4.00 -22.70 19.10
N ALA A 152 4.22 -22.84 20.41
CA ALA A 152 5.42 -23.48 20.95
C ALA A 152 5.48 -24.97 20.57
N LEU A 153 4.37 -25.70 20.65
CA LEU A 153 4.29 -27.11 20.25
C LEU A 153 4.53 -27.30 18.75
N LEU A 154 3.96 -26.43 17.91
CA LEU A 154 4.19 -26.45 16.46
C LEU A 154 5.65 -26.13 16.08
N ARG A 155 6.32 -25.26 16.85
CA ARG A 155 7.75 -24.93 16.67
C ARG A 155 8.70 -26.02 17.19
N LEU A 156 8.23 -26.86 18.10
CA LEU A 156 8.99 -27.95 18.72
C LEU A 156 8.71 -29.32 18.08
N THR A 157 7.89 -29.38 17.04
CA THR A 157 7.73 -30.59 16.24
C THR A 157 8.91 -30.64 15.27
N PRO A 158 9.78 -31.67 15.36
CA PRO A 158 10.99 -31.79 14.54
C PRO A 158 10.69 -32.03 13.07
#